data_AF-A0A0C9STW7-F1
#
_entry.id   AF-A0A0C9STW7-F1
#
_cell.length_a   1.000
_cell.length_b   1.000
_cell.length_c   1.000
_cell.angle_alpha   90.00
_cell.angle_beta   90.00
_cell.angle_gamma   90.00
#
_symmetry.space_group_name_H-M   'P 1'
#
loop_
_entity.id
_entity.type
_entity.pdbx_description
1 polymer ?
#
loop_
_entity_poly.entity_id
_entity_poly.type
_entity_poly.pdbx_seq_one_letter_code
_entity_poly.pdbx_strand_id
1 'polypeptide(L)'
;MTSRSLNVILFGETGVGKSSVINLISGRTVANVSNIEGCTMSSTLYRVFIEGRGFNIWDTVGLGGPEYGVNGFLPPIEKSLELIQRLSAQGGVDLLLFCMRGKRITATTRSNYKLLYEVLCWSKVPIAFVITHLERKYVMEEWWIRNMKSLEKYGIIENAGHACVTGIPG
;
A
#
# COMPACT_ATOMS: atom_id res chain seq x y z
N MET A 1 -9.77 -15.91 -24.84
CA MET A 1 -8.64 -16.01 -23.89
C MET A 1 -8.89 -15.00 -22.78
N THR A 2 -9.24 -15.44 -21.57
CA THR A 2 -9.36 -14.52 -20.44
C THR A 2 -7.95 -14.12 -19.98
N SER A 3 -7.63 -12.83 -20.08
CA SER A 3 -6.36 -12.30 -19.57
C SER A 3 -6.23 -12.58 -18.08
N ARG A 4 -5.04 -12.95 -17.61
CA ARG A 4 -4.81 -13.20 -16.18
C ARG A 4 -5.08 -11.93 -15.37
N SER A 5 -5.66 -12.08 -14.18
CA SER A 5 -5.78 -10.96 -13.25
C SER A 5 -4.38 -10.49 -12.82
N LEU A 6 -4.22 -9.18 -12.66
CA LEU A 6 -2.98 -8.60 -12.13
C LEU A 6 -2.94 -8.67 -10.61
N ASN A 7 -1.83 -9.11 -10.03
CA ASN A 7 -1.60 -9.15 -8.60
C ASN A 7 -1.01 -7.83 -8.12
N VAL A 8 -1.75 -7.11 -7.30
CA VAL A 8 -1.35 -5.83 -6.71
C VAL A 8 -1.21 -6.01 -5.21
N ILE A 9 -0.06 -5.67 -4.63
CA ILE A 9 0.11 -5.66 -3.17
C ILE A 9 -0.09 -4.23 -2.67
N LEU A 10 -1.06 -4.04 -1.78
CA LEU A 10 -1.28 -2.79 -1.06
C LEU A 10 -0.64 -2.89 0.32
N PHE A 11 0.38 -2.08 0.59
CA PHE A 11 1.12 -2.09 1.84
C PHE A 11 1.33 -0.68 2.38
N GLY A 12 1.69 -0.59 3.67
CA GLY A 12 1.91 0.68 4.37
C GLY A 12 1.67 0.56 5.87
N GLU A 13 1.96 1.61 6.62
CA GLU A 13 1.82 1.61 8.09
C GLU A 13 0.37 1.33 8.54
N THR A 14 0.18 0.95 9.80
CA THR A 14 -1.17 0.82 10.36
C THR A 14 -1.87 2.19 10.40
N GLY A 15 -3.17 2.22 10.10
CA GLY A 15 -3.96 3.46 10.14
C GLY A 15 -3.69 4.46 9.01
N VAL A 16 -2.91 4.09 7.98
CA VAL A 16 -2.70 4.96 6.80
C VAL A 16 -3.88 4.97 5.83
N GLY A 17 -4.91 4.14 6.02
CA GLY A 17 -6.11 4.13 5.18
C GLY A 17 -6.11 3.10 4.04
N LYS A 18 -5.37 1.99 4.17
CA LYS A 18 -5.37 0.89 3.18
C LYS A 18 -6.78 0.37 2.87
N SER A 19 -7.57 0.05 3.89
CA SER A 19 -8.98 -0.38 3.72
C SER A 19 -9.84 0.66 2.98
N SER A 20 -9.65 1.95 3.27
CA SER A 20 -10.35 3.03 2.56
C SER A 20 -9.94 3.09 1.09
N VAL A 21 -8.65 2.91 0.77
CA VAL A 21 -8.15 2.83 -0.61
C VAL A 21 -8.76 1.64 -1.35
N ILE A 22 -8.90 0.48 -0.69
CA ILE A 22 -9.56 -0.70 -1.29
C ILE A 22 -11.01 -0.41 -1.63
N ASN A 23 -11.75 0.22 -0.71
CA ASN A 23 -13.15 0.61 -0.95
C ASN A 23 -13.26 1.62 -2.09
N LEU A 24 -12.35 2.59 -2.16
CA LEU A 24 -12.27 3.56 -3.24
C LEU A 24 -12.03 2.87 -4.60
N ILE A 25 -11.02 2.00 -4.69
CA ILE A 25 -10.72 1.25 -5.92
C ILE A 25 -11.88 0.32 -6.31
N SER A 26 -12.57 -0.26 -5.33
CA SER A 26 -13.69 -1.17 -5.56
C SER A 26 -15.00 -0.45 -5.95
N GLY A 27 -15.08 0.86 -5.76
CA GLY A 27 -16.31 1.64 -5.94
C GLY A 27 -17.44 1.29 -4.96
N ARG A 28 -17.15 0.49 -3.92
CA ARG A 28 -18.12 0.01 -2.92
C ARG A 28 -17.40 -0.42 -1.64
N THR A 29 -18.13 -0.46 -0.53
CA THR A 29 -17.59 -0.90 0.76
C THR A 29 -17.44 -2.43 0.80
N VAL A 30 -16.21 -2.91 0.68
CA VAL A 30 -15.84 -4.34 0.77
C VAL A 30 -14.85 -4.63 1.89
N ALA A 31 -14.02 -3.66 2.27
CA ALA A 31 -13.05 -3.74 3.35
C ALA A 31 -13.61 -3.02 4.59
N ASN A 32 -13.47 -3.65 5.75
CA ASN A 32 -13.88 -3.04 7.02
C ASN A 32 -12.93 -1.88 7.37
N VAL A 33 -13.52 -0.73 7.71
CA VAL A 33 -12.80 0.48 8.13
C VAL A 33 -13.09 0.70 9.61
N SER A 34 -12.51 -0.13 10.48
CA SER A 34 -12.57 0.08 11.93
C SER A 34 -11.29 0.73 12.44
N ASN A 35 -11.43 1.79 13.24
CA ASN A 35 -10.33 2.41 14.01
C ASN A 35 -10.02 1.63 15.32
N ILE A 36 -10.76 0.55 15.57
CA ILE A 36 -10.68 -0.27 16.77
C ILE A 36 -9.95 -1.55 16.40
N GLU A 37 -8.92 -1.83 17.18
CA GLU A 37 -8.04 -3.00 17.19
C GLU A 37 -8.65 -4.26 16.58
N GLY A 38 -8.04 -4.71 15.49
CA GLY A 38 -8.48 -5.86 14.72
C GLY A 38 -7.59 -6.01 13.51
N CYS A 39 -6.28 -6.08 13.75
CA CYS A 39 -5.26 -6.21 12.71
C CYS A 39 -5.61 -7.40 11.82
N THR A 40 -5.59 -7.19 10.51
CA THR A 40 -5.53 -8.27 9.54
C THR A 40 -4.34 -9.15 9.94
N MET A 41 -4.58 -10.31 10.55
CA MET A 41 -3.51 -11.24 11.00
C MET A 41 -2.89 -12.01 9.81
N SER A 42 -3.44 -11.80 8.62
CA SER A 42 -3.03 -12.37 7.34
C SER A 42 -3.37 -11.38 6.21
N SER A 43 -2.76 -11.56 5.04
CA SER A 43 -3.09 -10.74 3.88
C SER A 43 -4.47 -11.11 3.31
N THR A 44 -5.32 -10.13 3.02
CA THR A 44 -6.68 -10.34 2.49
C THR A 44 -6.74 -10.06 0.99
N LEU A 45 -7.41 -10.93 0.22
CA LEU A 45 -7.63 -10.76 -1.22
C LEU A 45 -8.92 -10.02 -1.50
N TYR A 46 -8.84 -8.95 -2.28
CA TYR A 46 -9.97 -8.28 -2.90
C TYR A 46 -9.87 -8.38 -4.42
N ARG A 47 -10.92 -8.90 -5.06
CA ARG A 47 -11.00 -9.00 -6.52
C ARG A 47 -11.79 -7.81 -7.07
N VAL A 48 -11.18 -7.04 -7.97
CA VAL A 48 -11.79 -5.86 -8.58
C VAL A 48 -11.67 -5.98 -10.10
N PHE A 49 -12.68 -5.49 -10.82
CA PHE A 49 -12.65 -5.34 -12.27
C PHE A 49 -12.67 -3.85 -12.61
N ILE A 50 -11.64 -3.38 -13.31
CA ILE A 50 -11.50 -1.98 -13.74
C ILE A 50 -11.36 -2.01 -15.25
N GLU A 51 -12.27 -1.33 -15.96
CA GLU A 51 -12.27 -1.23 -17.43
C GLU A 51 -12.12 -2.57 -18.15
N GLY A 52 -12.81 -3.61 -17.65
CA GLY A 52 -12.77 -4.96 -18.22
C GLY A 52 -11.52 -5.79 -17.88
N ARG A 53 -10.61 -5.26 -17.05
CA ARG A 53 -9.41 -5.96 -16.57
C ARG A 53 -9.55 -6.36 -15.10
N GLY A 54 -9.20 -7.61 -14.79
CA GLY A 54 -9.22 -8.14 -13.42
C GLY A 54 -7.97 -7.78 -12.63
N PHE A 55 -8.16 -7.41 -11.36
CA PHE A 55 -7.12 -7.11 -10.39
C PHE A 55 -7.36 -7.88 -9.09
N ASN A 56 -6.31 -8.50 -8.57
CA ASN A 56 -6.24 -9.14 -7.27
C ASN A 56 -5.46 -8.21 -6.34
N ILE A 57 -6.17 -7.44 -5.52
CA ILE A 57 -5.56 -6.52 -4.55
C ILE A 57 -5.37 -7.26 -3.23
N TRP A 58 -4.11 -7.42 -2.84
CA TRP A 58 -3.69 -8.05 -1.61
C TRP A 58 -3.43 -6.97 -0.56
N ASP A 59 -4.35 -6.84 0.40
CA ASP A 59 -4.18 -5.96 1.56
C ASP A 59 -3.27 -6.62 2.58
N THR A 60 -2.16 -5.98 2.91
CA THR A 60 -1.20 -6.53 3.88
C THR A 60 -1.47 -5.97 5.28
N VAL A 61 -0.94 -6.71 6.26
CA VAL A 61 -0.79 -6.20 7.63
C VAL A 61 -0.03 -4.87 7.61
N GLY A 62 -0.43 -3.93 8.47
CA GLY A 62 0.29 -2.68 8.62
C GLY A 62 1.67 -2.89 9.24
N LEU A 63 2.69 -2.27 8.64
CA LEU A 63 4.07 -2.35 9.14
C LEU A 63 4.30 -1.27 10.21
N GLY A 64 4.80 -1.65 11.39
CA GLY A 64 5.21 -0.71 12.44
C GLY A 64 4.08 -0.13 13.29
N GLY A 65 2.94 -0.82 13.40
CA GLY A 65 1.87 -0.47 14.33
C GLY A 65 2.25 -0.70 15.80
N PRO A 66 1.70 0.09 16.75
CA PRO A 66 1.95 -0.07 18.19
C PRO A 66 1.42 -1.40 18.74
N GLU A 67 0.50 -2.03 18.02
CA GLU A 67 -0.14 -3.31 18.33
C GLU A 67 0.82 -4.50 18.51
N TYR A 68 2.07 -4.39 18.05
CA TYR A 68 3.01 -5.52 18.06
C TYR A 68 4.15 -5.40 19.10
N GLY A 69 4.20 -4.36 19.93
CA GLY A 69 5.18 -4.22 21.02
C GLY A 69 6.65 -4.19 20.56
N VAL A 70 7.59 -4.51 21.47
CA VAL A 70 9.05 -4.35 21.27
C VAL A 70 9.62 -5.24 20.15
N ASN A 71 8.94 -6.34 19.82
CA ASN A 71 9.29 -7.27 18.73
C ASN A 71 8.40 -7.11 17.50
N GLY A 72 7.72 -5.96 17.40
CA GLY A 72 6.50 -5.88 16.63
C GLY A 72 6.60 -5.80 15.11
N PHE A 73 7.82 -5.80 14.60
CA PHE A 73 8.08 -5.72 13.17
C PHE A 73 8.16 -7.10 12.51
N LEU A 74 8.51 -8.16 13.25
CA LEU A 74 8.76 -9.48 12.65
C LEU A 74 7.50 -10.11 12.03
N PRO A 75 6.35 -10.22 12.73
CA PRO A 75 5.20 -10.90 12.14
C PRO A 75 4.67 -10.25 10.84
N PRO A 76 4.54 -8.91 10.75
CA PRO A 76 4.18 -8.26 9.49
C PRO A 76 5.20 -8.48 8.35
N ILE A 77 6.50 -8.56 8.67
CA ILE A 77 7.56 -8.87 7.69
C ILE A 77 7.40 -10.31 7.16
N GLU A 78 7.27 -11.28 8.05
CA GLU A 78 7.10 -12.70 7.71
C GLU A 78 5.87 -12.90 6.81
N LYS A 79 4.75 -12.26 7.16
CA LYS A 79 3.52 -12.34 6.35
C LYS A 79 3.66 -11.70 4.98
N SER A 80 4.42 -10.60 4.88
CA SER A 80 4.72 -9.97 3.59
C SER A 80 5.57 -10.90 2.72
N LEU A 81 6.59 -11.55 3.31
CA LEU A 81 7.44 -12.52 2.62
C LEU A 81 6.64 -13.75 2.16
N GLU A 82 5.83 -14.34 3.04
CA GLU A 82 4.94 -15.47 2.70
C GLU A 82 4.03 -15.15 1.51
N LEU A 83 3.42 -13.96 1.50
CA LEU A 83 2.57 -13.53 0.40
C LEU A 83 3.36 -13.42 -0.92
N ILE A 84 4.52 -12.76 -0.90
CA ILE A 84 5.35 -12.56 -2.10
C ILE A 84 5.81 -13.92 -2.66
N GLN A 85 6.25 -14.83 -1.79
CA GLN A 85 6.63 -16.19 -2.19
C GLN A 85 5.45 -16.95 -2.82
N ARG A 86 4.27 -16.86 -2.20
CA ARG A 86 3.06 -17.52 -2.73
C ARG A 86 2.67 -16.97 -4.11
N LEU A 87 2.78 -15.66 -4.31
CA LEU A 87 2.47 -15.03 -5.59
C LEU A 87 3.53 -15.30 -6.66
N SER A 88 4.80 -15.47 -6.29
CA SER A 88 5.87 -15.87 -7.22
C SER A 88 5.52 -17.16 -7.97
N ALA A 89 4.91 -18.13 -7.29
CA ALA A 89 4.43 -19.38 -7.90
C ALA A 89 3.20 -19.22 -8.81
N GLN A 90 2.55 -18.05 -8.82
CA GLN A 90 1.26 -17.78 -9.50
C GLN A 90 1.37 -16.64 -10.53
N GLY A 91 2.57 -16.37 -11.05
CA GLY A 91 2.82 -15.31 -12.04
C GLY A 91 3.40 -14.02 -11.46
N GLY A 92 3.70 -13.99 -10.17
CA GLY A 92 4.39 -12.89 -9.50
C GLY A 92 3.48 -11.74 -9.06
N VAL A 93 4.14 -10.66 -8.61
CA VAL A 93 3.52 -9.39 -8.25
C VAL A 93 3.68 -8.44 -9.44
N ASP A 94 2.58 -7.82 -9.87
CA ASP A 94 2.56 -6.93 -11.03
C ASP A 94 2.72 -5.46 -10.64
N LEU A 95 2.30 -5.09 -9.42
CA LEU A 95 2.37 -3.72 -8.91
C LEU A 95 2.44 -3.72 -7.38
N LEU A 96 3.27 -2.85 -6.84
CA LEU A 96 3.26 -2.45 -5.44
C LEU A 96 2.53 -1.12 -5.30
N LEU A 97 1.50 -1.07 -4.45
CA LEU A 97 0.83 0.17 -4.05
C LEU A 97 1.26 0.50 -2.63
N PHE A 98 2.09 1.52 -2.48
CA PHE A 98 2.53 1.99 -1.17
C PHE A 98 1.60 3.10 -0.66
N CYS A 99 0.76 2.75 0.30
CA CYS A 99 -0.15 3.66 0.96
C CYS A 99 0.54 4.39 2.12
N MET A 100 0.49 5.72 2.10
CA MET A 100 1.04 6.56 3.16
C MET A 100 0.17 7.80 3.41
N ARG A 101 0.30 8.39 4.60
CA ARG A 101 -0.43 9.62 4.94
C ARG A 101 0.28 10.84 4.34
N GLY A 102 -0.51 11.80 3.87
CA GLY A 102 -0.07 13.13 3.43
C GLY A 102 0.42 14.03 4.57
N LYS A 103 1.35 13.53 5.38
CA LYS A 103 2.01 14.21 6.50
C LYS A 103 3.53 14.24 6.26
N ARG A 104 4.31 14.47 7.31
CA ARG A 104 5.77 14.38 7.25
C ARG A 104 6.20 12.95 6.93
N ILE A 105 7.12 12.79 5.98
CA ILE A 105 7.77 11.50 5.69
C ILE A 105 8.57 11.07 6.91
N THR A 106 8.29 9.87 7.45
CA THR A 106 8.91 9.38 8.68
C THR A 106 10.04 8.39 8.39
N ALA A 107 10.83 8.06 9.42
CA ALA A 107 11.81 6.96 9.31
C ALA A 107 11.10 5.63 9.02
N THR A 108 9.95 5.38 9.63
CA THR A 108 9.12 4.19 9.40
C THR A 108 8.67 4.08 7.94
N THR A 109 8.21 5.17 7.34
CA THR A 109 7.83 5.20 5.91
C THR A 109 8.99 4.75 5.02
N ARG A 110 10.22 5.24 5.29
CA ARG A 110 11.42 4.86 4.55
C ARG A 110 11.82 3.40 4.77
N SER A 111 11.80 2.93 6.02
CA SER A 111 12.10 1.55 6.36
C SER A 111 11.13 0.57 5.69
N ASN A 112 9.83 0.91 5.66
CA ASN A 112 8.81 0.11 5.01
C ASN A 112 9.00 0.04 3.50
N TYR A 113 9.29 1.18 2.86
CA TYR A 113 9.66 1.23 1.45
C TYR A 113 10.86 0.31 1.16
N LYS A 114 11.97 0.52 1.87
CA LYS A 114 13.20 -0.25 1.68
C LYS A 114 12.97 -1.76 1.85
N LEU A 115 12.26 -2.14 2.91
CA LEU A 115 11.94 -3.52 3.18
C LEU A 115 11.13 -4.16 2.05
N LEU A 116 9.96 -3.60 1.70
CA LEU A 116 9.07 -4.25 0.74
C LEU A 116 9.59 -4.13 -0.69
N TYR A 117 10.01 -2.94 -1.10
CA TYR A 117 10.44 -2.68 -2.46
C TYR A 117 11.84 -3.21 -2.74
N GLU A 118 12.85 -2.78 -1.97
CA GLU A 118 14.25 -3.12 -2.26
C GLU A 118 14.61 -4.53 -1.79
N VAL A 119 14.19 -4.94 -0.59
CA VAL A 119 14.61 -6.21 0.00
C VAL A 119 13.71 -7.37 -0.43
N LEU A 120 12.39 -7.26 -0.25
CA LEU A 120 11.48 -8.37 -0.54
C LEU A 120 11.13 -8.50 -2.03
N CYS A 121 11.00 -7.39 -2.74
CA CYS A 121 10.70 -7.37 -4.19
C CYS A 121 11.91 -7.05 -5.08
N TRP A 122 13.10 -6.88 -4.51
CA TRP A 122 14.38 -6.78 -5.23
C TRP A 122 14.42 -5.61 -6.23
N SER A 123 13.63 -4.56 -5.98
CA SER A 123 13.45 -3.40 -6.86
C SER A 123 12.97 -3.72 -8.28
N LYS A 124 12.35 -4.90 -8.50
CA LYS A 124 11.92 -5.36 -9.84
C LYS A 124 10.46 -5.10 -10.16
N VAL A 125 9.62 -4.91 -9.14
CA VAL A 125 8.18 -4.73 -9.31
C VAL A 125 7.86 -3.24 -9.43
N PRO A 126 7.10 -2.77 -10.43
CA PRO A 126 6.66 -1.39 -10.48
C PRO A 126 5.99 -0.97 -9.16
N ILE A 127 6.21 0.27 -8.73
CA ILE A 127 5.62 0.82 -7.51
C ILE A 127 4.90 2.14 -7.79
N ALA A 128 3.77 2.34 -7.12
CA ALA A 128 3.09 3.62 -7.07
C ALA A 128 2.68 3.98 -5.64
N PHE A 129 2.65 5.28 -5.35
CA PHE A 129 2.30 5.83 -4.05
C PHE A 129 0.82 6.21 -3.99
N VAL A 130 0.14 5.87 -2.91
CA VAL A 130 -1.21 6.35 -2.62
C VAL A 130 -1.15 7.21 -1.38
N ILE A 131 -1.38 8.52 -1.56
CA ILE A 131 -1.25 9.53 -0.51
C ILE A 131 -2.64 9.82 0.01
N THR A 132 -2.90 9.41 1.24
CA THR A 132 -4.20 9.55 1.91
C THR A 132 -4.19 10.68 2.93
N HIS A 133 -5.31 10.90 3.63
CA HIS A 133 -5.45 11.92 4.67
C HIS A 133 -5.27 13.36 4.14
N LEU A 134 -5.71 13.59 2.91
CA LEU A 134 -5.62 14.87 2.22
C LEU A 134 -6.97 15.62 2.20
N GLU A 135 -8.00 15.12 2.90
CA GLU A 135 -9.35 15.69 2.96
C GLU A 135 -9.42 17.15 3.43
N ARG A 136 -8.39 17.63 4.14
CA ARG A 136 -8.28 19.03 4.58
C ARG A 136 -7.43 19.90 3.65
N LYS A 137 -7.01 19.39 2.49
CA LYS A 137 -6.24 20.13 1.50
C LYS A 137 -7.17 20.67 0.43
N TYR A 138 -6.99 21.94 0.08
CA TYR A 138 -7.73 22.56 -1.01
C TYR A 138 -7.35 21.95 -2.37
N VAL A 139 -6.04 21.74 -2.59
CA VAL A 139 -5.51 20.97 -3.72
C VAL A 139 -4.71 19.80 -3.15
N MET A 140 -5.24 18.58 -3.30
CA MET A 140 -4.61 17.37 -2.77
C MET A 140 -3.20 17.15 -3.35
N GLU A 141 -3.05 17.43 -4.65
CA GLU A 141 -1.82 17.22 -5.42
C GLU A 141 -0.62 18.07 -4.94
N GLU A 142 -0.87 19.18 -4.23
CA GLU A 142 0.19 20.01 -3.66
C GLU A 142 1.09 19.26 -2.70
N TRP A 143 0.58 18.22 -2.02
CA TRP A 143 1.41 17.44 -1.12
C TRP A 143 2.52 16.73 -1.89
N TRP A 144 2.20 16.09 -3.03
CA TRP A 144 3.19 15.38 -3.84
C TRP A 144 4.25 16.35 -4.37
N ILE A 145 3.81 17.44 -5.01
CA ILE A 145 4.69 18.46 -5.60
C ILE A 145 5.70 19.00 -4.57
N ARG A 146 5.26 19.23 -3.33
CA ARG A 146 6.14 19.74 -2.25
C ARG A 146 7.10 18.70 -1.69
N ASN A 147 6.76 17.41 -1.75
CA ASN A 147 7.50 16.34 -1.06
C ASN A 147 8.29 15.41 -1.99
N MET A 148 8.02 15.39 -3.29
CA MET A 148 8.65 14.47 -4.25
C MET A 148 10.18 14.53 -4.21
N LYS A 149 10.77 15.73 -4.20
CA LYS A 149 12.24 15.91 -4.10
C LYS A 149 12.82 15.38 -2.79
N SER A 150 12.03 15.40 -1.71
CA SER A 150 12.46 14.82 -0.43
C SER A 150 12.40 13.30 -0.46
N LEU A 151 11.38 12.72 -1.11
CA LEU A 151 11.30 11.27 -1.36
C LEU A 151 12.52 10.80 -2.16
N GLU A 152 12.84 11.48 -3.27
CA GLU A 152 14.03 11.22 -4.10
C GLU A 152 15.32 11.26 -3.28
N LYS A 153 15.51 12.31 -2.47
CA LYS A 153 16.67 12.44 -1.56
C LYS A 153 16.78 11.29 -0.56
N TYR A 154 15.67 10.64 -0.21
CA TYR A 154 15.65 9.48 0.67
C TYR A 154 15.81 8.13 -0.04
N GLY A 155 16.15 8.13 -1.34
CA GLY A 155 16.32 6.92 -2.13
C GLY A 155 15.02 6.31 -2.63
N ILE A 156 13.91 7.06 -2.55
CA ILE A 156 12.63 6.65 -3.11
C ILE A 156 12.58 7.10 -4.58
N ILE A 157 12.23 6.20 -5.49
CA ILE A 157 12.42 6.30 -6.95
C ILE A 157 11.87 7.59 -7.59
N GLU A 158 12.60 8.13 -8.57
CA GLU A 158 12.19 9.22 -9.48
C GLU A 158 11.06 8.84 -10.47
N ASN A 159 10.83 7.54 -10.72
CA ASN A 159 9.88 7.04 -11.73
C ASN A 159 8.68 6.28 -11.13
N ALA A 160 8.34 6.54 -9.87
CA ALA A 160 7.15 5.96 -9.25
C ALA A 160 5.88 6.72 -9.68
N GLY A 161 4.80 5.97 -9.95
CA GLY A 161 3.48 6.59 -10.09
C GLY A 161 2.97 7.10 -8.74
N HIS A 162 1.97 7.97 -8.74
CA HIS A 162 1.33 8.41 -7.50
C HIS A 162 -0.14 8.78 -7.71
N ALA A 163 -0.89 8.77 -6.61
CA ALA A 163 -2.26 9.27 -6.55
C ALA A 163 -2.51 9.93 -5.18
N CYS A 164 -2.95 11.20 -5.20
CA CYS A 164 -3.40 11.92 -4.02
C CYS A 164 -4.91 11.74 -3.85
N VAL A 165 -5.33 11.06 -2.78
CA VAL A 165 -6.73 10.62 -2.59
C VAL A 165 -7.31 11.04 -1.25
N THR A 166 -8.65 11.16 -1.22
CA THR A 166 -9.44 11.23 0.01
C THR A 166 -10.10 9.88 0.30
N GLY A 167 -10.14 9.49 1.57
CA GLY A 167 -10.83 8.27 2.02
C GLY A 167 -12.27 8.52 2.48
N ILE A 168 -12.74 9.77 2.43
CA ILE A 168 -14.12 10.15 2.74
C ILE A 168 -14.95 10.00 1.45
N PRO A 169 -16.06 9.25 1.46
CA PRO A 169 -17.00 9.24 0.35
C PRO A 169 -17.46 10.68 0.06
N GLY A 170 -17.36 11.10 -1.21
CA GLY A 170 -17.93 12.37 -1.67
C GLY A 170 -19.45 12.34 -1.70
#